data_AF-A0A7T3T323-F1
#
_entry.id   AF-A0A7T3T323-F1
#
_cell.length_a   1.000
_cell.length_b   1.000
_cell.length_c   1.000
_cell.angle_alpha   90.00
_cell.angle_beta   90.00
_cell.angle_gamma   90.00
#
_symmetry.space_group_name_H-M   'P 1'
#
loop_
_entity.id
_entity.type
_entity.pdbx_description
1 polymer ?
#
loop_
_entity_poly.entity_id
_entity_poly.type
_entity_poly.pdbx_seq_one_letter_code
_entity_poly.pdbx_strand_id
1 'polypeptide(L)'
;MEPQSKKTKRNQRIVYISQYFISHPNQLVSLSYFADYFACAKSSISEDIDFIRDVFQYNQLGTIQTIAGVQGGMIYLPTLPEQEEQSLMAHIQAELASGKRILPGNYVYLADLLQKPHLLDAIAKLIASKYQSLNLDAVVTIETKGIGLCVEVARYLNIPHVVVRRSSSDMDGSTISVNYVSGSHQRVSKMELSKASLQPGSRVLIIDDFLRNGGTMLGLMSLIEEFDCKTVARCVFVESTNKDPQPLPAYDSLLKVEIVYNKEASRFELQSELGNFFDKK
;
A
#
# COMPACT_ATOMS: atom_id res chain seq x y z
N MET A 1 -36.72 -7.58 -3.48
CA MET A 1 -37.11 -7.28 -4.87
C MET A 1 -36.39 -8.28 -5.76
N GLU A 2 -37.13 -9.21 -6.37
CA GLU A 2 -36.56 -10.07 -7.41
C GLU A 2 -36.04 -9.20 -8.56
N PRO A 3 -34.83 -9.45 -9.08
CA PRO A 3 -34.35 -8.70 -10.23
C PRO A 3 -35.17 -9.11 -11.45
N GLN A 4 -35.96 -8.16 -11.94
CA GLN A 4 -36.75 -8.28 -13.15
C GLN A 4 -35.82 -8.64 -14.32
N SER A 5 -36.06 -9.80 -14.94
CA SER A 5 -35.34 -10.38 -16.08
C SER A 5 -35.35 -9.45 -17.31
N LYS A 6 -34.53 -8.41 -17.28
CA LYS A 6 -34.27 -7.55 -18.43
C LYS A 6 -32.86 -7.85 -18.93
N LYS A 7 -32.78 -8.55 -20.07
CA LYS A 7 -31.51 -8.88 -20.74
C LYS A 7 -30.65 -7.62 -20.84
N THR A 8 -29.53 -7.61 -20.14
CA THR A 8 -28.65 -6.43 -20.02
C THR A 8 -28.00 -6.14 -21.37
N LYS A 9 -28.11 -4.88 -21.83
CA LYS A 9 -27.50 -4.45 -23.10
C LYS A 9 -25.97 -4.50 -23.00
N ARG A 10 -25.28 -4.70 -24.13
CA ARG A 10 -23.81 -4.79 -24.18
C ARG A 10 -23.11 -3.62 -23.50
N ASN A 11 -23.51 -2.40 -23.82
CA ASN A 11 -22.94 -1.19 -23.21
C ASN A 11 -23.12 -1.14 -21.68
N GLN A 12 -24.24 -1.63 -21.15
CA GLN A 12 -24.48 -1.71 -19.70
C GLN A 12 -23.57 -2.75 -19.04
N ARG A 13 -23.37 -3.91 -19.69
CA ARG A 13 -22.44 -4.94 -19.20
C ARG A 13 -21.01 -4.41 -19.17
N ILE A 14 -20.56 -3.78 -20.25
CA ILE A 14 -19.21 -3.21 -20.34
C ILE A 14 -18.96 -2.22 -19.20
N VAL A 15 -19.87 -1.26 -19.00
CA VAL A 15 -19.74 -0.28 -17.90
C VAL A 15 -19.66 -0.96 -16.54
N TYR A 16 -20.53 -1.94 -16.28
CA TYR A 16 -20.53 -2.66 -15.01
C TYR A 16 -19.26 -3.49 -14.81
N ILE A 17 -18.81 -4.24 -15.82
CA ILE A 17 -17.60 -5.07 -15.74
C ILE A 17 -16.37 -4.19 -15.51
N SER A 18 -16.25 -3.05 -16.22
CA SER A 18 -15.18 -2.08 -15.99
C SER A 18 -15.17 -1.58 -14.54
N GLN A 19 -16.34 -1.18 -14.01
CA GLN A 19 -16.47 -0.74 -12.62
C GLN A 19 -16.13 -1.87 -11.64
N TYR A 20 -16.57 -3.10 -11.92
CA TYR A 20 -16.31 -4.26 -11.08
C TYR A 20 -14.81 -4.54 -10.95
N PHE A 21 -14.07 -4.50 -12.06
CA PHE A 21 -12.62 -4.69 -12.02
C PHE A 21 -11.94 -3.62 -11.17
N ILE A 22 -12.29 -2.34 -11.36
CA ILE A 22 -11.71 -1.22 -10.60
C ILE A 22 -12.02 -1.33 -9.10
N SER A 23 -13.23 -1.76 -8.73
CA SER A 23 -13.64 -1.89 -7.33
C SER A 23 -13.16 -3.17 -6.65
N HIS A 24 -12.65 -4.14 -7.41
CA HIS A 24 -12.13 -5.41 -6.91
C HIS A 24 -10.73 -5.68 -7.50
N PRO A 25 -9.74 -4.82 -7.21
CA PRO A 25 -8.39 -5.04 -7.70
C PRO A 25 -7.80 -6.31 -7.11
N ASN A 26 -6.86 -6.93 -7.81
CA ASN A 26 -6.17 -8.15 -7.38
C ASN A 26 -7.12 -9.31 -6.98
N GLN A 27 -8.37 -9.29 -7.44
CA GLN A 27 -9.35 -10.34 -7.20
C GLN A 27 -9.54 -11.17 -8.47
N LEU A 28 -9.37 -12.48 -8.35
CA LEU A 28 -9.66 -13.40 -9.43
C LEU A 28 -11.18 -13.56 -9.60
N VAL A 29 -11.70 -13.29 -10.80
CA VAL A 29 -13.11 -13.45 -11.15
C VAL A 29 -13.25 -14.34 -12.38
N SER A 30 -14.15 -15.32 -12.32
CA SER A 30 -14.37 -16.24 -13.44
C SER A 30 -15.27 -15.62 -14.53
N LEU A 31 -15.13 -16.07 -15.77
CA LEU A 31 -16.08 -15.72 -16.85
C LEU A 31 -17.52 -16.14 -16.52
N SER A 32 -17.68 -17.27 -15.82
CA SER A 32 -18.99 -17.79 -15.40
C SER A 32 -19.71 -16.80 -14.49
N TYR A 33 -19.01 -16.15 -13.57
CA TYR A 33 -19.61 -15.16 -12.66
C TYR A 33 -20.39 -14.08 -13.42
N PHE A 34 -19.78 -13.45 -14.43
CA PHE A 34 -20.46 -12.44 -15.23
C PHE A 34 -21.49 -13.02 -16.18
N ALA A 35 -21.23 -14.19 -16.77
CA ALA A 35 -22.17 -14.86 -17.66
C ALA A 35 -23.50 -15.16 -16.95
N ASP A 36 -23.41 -15.67 -15.71
CA ASP A 36 -24.55 -15.96 -14.85
C ASP A 36 -25.23 -14.67 -14.38
N TYR A 37 -24.45 -13.67 -13.93
CA TYR A 37 -24.96 -12.38 -13.47
C TYR A 37 -25.77 -11.64 -14.55
N PHE A 38 -25.33 -11.67 -15.82
CA PHE A 38 -26.01 -11.01 -16.93
C PHE A 38 -26.95 -11.90 -17.74
N ALA A 39 -27.07 -13.19 -17.37
CA ALA A 39 -27.80 -14.21 -18.12
C ALA A 39 -27.45 -14.23 -19.62
N CYS A 40 -26.16 -14.35 -19.93
CA CYS A 40 -25.65 -14.36 -21.31
C CYS A 40 -24.53 -15.40 -21.53
N ALA A 41 -24.14 -15.62 -22.79
CA ALA A 41 -23.11 -16.60 -23.12
C ALA A 41 -21.72 -16.12 -22.66
N LYS A 42 -20.87 -17.07 -22.22
CA LYS A 42 -19.47 -16.79 -21.85
C LYS A 42 -18.66 -16.15 -22.97
N SER A 43 -18.96 -16.50 -24.23
CA SER A 43 -18.33 -15.87 -25.41
C SER A 43 -18.63 -14.38 -25.49
N SER A 44 -19.88 -13.96 -25.23
CA SER A 44 -20.26 -12.55 -25.21
C SER A 44 -19.56 -11.77 -24.09
N ILE A 45 -19.38 -12.39 -22.91
CA ILE A 45 -18.61 -11.79 -21.82
C ILE A 45 -17.12 -11.69 -22.18
N SER A 46 -16.56 -12.71 -22.83
CA SER A 46 -15.17 -12.68 -23.28
C SER A 46 -14.93 -11.52 -24.24
N GLU A 47 -15.78 -11.35 -25.26
CA GLU A 47 -15.70 -10.22 -26.20
C GLU A 47 -15.85 -8.85 -25.51
N ASP A 48 -16.70 -8.76 -24.48
CA ASP A 48 -16.85 -7.54 -23.70
C ASP A 48 -15.58 -7.24 -22.89
N ILE A 49 -14.96 -8.26 -22.30
CA ILE A 49 -13.74 -8.12 -21.50
C ILE A 49 -12.52 -7.83 -22.38
N ASP A 50 -12.44 -8.42 -23.56
CA ASP A 50 -11.38 -8.10 -24.53
C ASP A 50 -11.46 -6.62 -24.93
N PHE A 51 -12.67 -6.12 -25.20
CA PHE A 51 -12.88 -4.69 -25.45
C PHE A 51 -12.49 -3.81 -24.25
N ILE A 52 -12.84 -4.21 -23.03
CA ILE A 52 -12.45 -3.46 -21.81
C ILE A 52 -10.93 -3.48 -21.64
N ARG A 53 -10.28 -4.62 -21.86
CA ARG A 53 -8.83 -4.76 -21.76
C ARG A 53 -8.12 -3.82 -22.73
N ASP A 54 -8.59 -3.74 -23.97
CA ASP A 54 -8.04 -2.83 -24.98
C ASP A 54 -8.17 -1.36 -24.55
N VAL A 55 -9.34 -0.98 -24.01
CA VAL A 55 -9.56 0.37 -23.48
C VAL A 55 -8.66 0.65 -22.27
N PHE A 56 -8.52 -0.29 -21.35
CA PHE A 56 -7.68 -0.14 -20.16
C PHE A 56 -6.21 -0.01 -20.55
N GLN A 57 -5.73 -0.81 -21.51
CA GLN A 57 -4.36 -0.76 -22.00
C GLN A 57 -4.07 0.55 -22.75
N TYR A 58 -4.95 0.96 -23.66
CA TYR A 58 -4.78 2.20 -24.43
C TYR A 58 -4.73 3.44 -23.53
N ASN A 59 -5.57 3.47 -22.49
CA ASN A 59 -5.64 4.59 -21.54
C ASN A 59 -4.76 4.39 -20.29
N GLN A 60 -3.96 3.32 -20.25
CA GLN A 60 -3.05 2.98 -19.14
C GLN A 60 -3.72 2.91 -17.76
N LEU A 61 -4.96 2.41 -17.71
CA LEU A 61 -5.81 2.36 -16.52
C LEU A 61 -5.53 1.16 -15.60
N GLY A 62 -4.47 0.40 -15.86
CA GLY A 62 -4.20 -0.91 -15.25
C GLY A 62 -4.28 -2.05 -16.25
N THR A 63 -3.99 -3.26 -15.78
CA THR A 63 -3.92 -4.45 -16.64
C THR A 63 -4.96 -5.47 -16.25
N ILE A 64 -5.74 -5.98 -17.21
CA ILE A 64 -6.62 -7.14 -16.99
C ILE A 64 -5.93 -8.37 -17.54
N GLN A 65 -5.48 -9.25 -16.67
CA GLN A 65 -4.81 -10.51 -17.03
C GLN A 65 -5.77 -11.68 -16.96
N THR A 66 -5.53 -12.68 -17.81
CA THR A 66 -6.23 -13.96 -17.76
C THR A 66 -5.30 -15.01 -17.16
N ILE A 67 -5.74 -15.63 -16.06
CA ILE A 67 -5.05 -16.76 -15.43
C ILE A 67 -5.67 -18.05 -15.96
N ALA A 68 -4.86 -18.88 -16.60
CA ALA A 68 -5.30 -20.16 -17.16
C ALA A 68 -5.49 -21.24 -16.07
N GLY A 69 -6.37 -22.21 -16.32
CA GLY A 69 -6.60 -23.37 -15.45
C GLY A 69 -8.07 -23.56 -15.06
N VAL A 70 -8.36 -24.66 -14.34
CA VAL A 70 -9.72 -25.04 -13.91
C VAL A 70 -10.33 -24.03 -12.93
N GLN A 71 -9.48 -23.46 -12.07
CA GLN A 71 -9.81 -22.33 -11.19
C GLN A 71 -9.31 -20.99 -11.76
N GLY A 72 -9.02 -20.97 -13.06
CA GLY A 72 -8.59 -19.78 -13.76
C GLY A 72 -9.69 -18.71 -13.85
N GLY A 73 -9.31 -17.53 -14.28
CA GLY A 73 -10.19 -16.38 -14.32
C GLY A 73 -9.48 -15.16 -14.86
N MET A 74 -10.06 -14.00 -14.57
CA MET A 74 -9.49 -12.71 -14.95
C MET A 74 -9.22 -11.93 -13.68
N ILE A 75 -8.14 -11.16 -13.69
CA ILE A 75 -7.71 -10.36 -12.56
C ILE A 75 -7.33 -8.98 -13.06
N TYR A 76 -7.82 -7.94 -12.37
CA TYR A 76 -7.41 -6.57 -12.62
C TYR A 76 -6.25 -6.23 -11.70
N LEU A 77 -5.14 -5.79 -12.31
CA LEU A 77 -3.94 -5.35 -11.63
C LEU A 77 -3.80 -3.83 -11.78
N PRO A 78 -3.94 -3.06 -10.69
CA PRO A 78 -3.78 -1.62 -10.75
C PRO A 78 -2.31 -1.27 -11.04
N THR A 79 -2.08 -0.38 -12.00
CA THR A 79 -0.75 0.15 -12.32
C THR A 79 -0.77 1.67 -12.30
N LEU A 80 0.37 2.28 -11.97
CA LEU A 80 0.59 3.70 -12.16
C LEU A 80 1.56 3.89 -13.34
N PRO A 81 1.18 4.62 -14.40
CA PRO A 81 2.07 4.92 -15.51
C PRO A 81 3.34 5.66 -15.08
N GLU A 82 4.47 5.42 -15.75
CA GLU A 82 5.76 6.06 -15.43
C GLU A 82 5.68 7.59 -15.45
N GLN A 83 4.93 8.18 -16.38
CA GLN A 83 4.73 9.63 -16.44
C GLN A 83 3.93 10.18 -15.25
N GLU A 84 2.91 9.44 -14.79
CA GLU A 84 2.13 9.80 -13.61
C GLU A 84 2.95 9.61 -12.33
N GLU A 85 3.75 8.54 -12.25
CA GLU A 85 4.69 8.30 -11.16
C GLU A 85 5.71 9.44 -11.03
N GLN A 86 6.35 9.83 -12.13
CA GLN A 86 7.30 10.95 -12.15
C GLN A 86 6.62 12.25 -11.73
N SER A 87 5.41 12.51 -12.22
CA SER A 87 4.63 13.70 -11.87
C SER A 87 4.24 13.70 -10.39
N LEU A 88 3.83 12.54 -9.86
CA LEU A 88 3.48 12.36 -8.45
C LEU A 88 4.70 12.62 -7.55
N MET A 89 5.85 12.02 -7.86
CA MET A 89 7.06 12.19 -7.07
C MET A 89 7.57 13.63 -7.12
N ALA A 90 7.58 14.26 -8.30
CA ALA A 90 7.96 15.67 -8.46
C ALA A 90 7.04 16.60 -7.66
N HIS A 91 5.73 16.33 -7.67
CA HIS A 91 4.76 17.09 -6.88
C HIS A 91 5.01 16.95 -5.37
N ILE A 92 5.21 15.72 -4.88
CA ILE A 92 5.51 15.47 -3.46
C ILE A 92 6.83 16.13 -3.05
N GLN A 93 7.89 16.05 -3.87
CA GLN A 93 9.17 16.71 -3.60
C GLN A 93 9.02 18.24 -3.53
N ALA A 94 8.26 18.83 -4.45
CA ALA A 94 7.97 20.27 -4.42
C ALA A 94 7.22 20.66 -3.13
N GLU A 95 6.25 19.84 -2.71
CA GLU A 95 5.56 20.04 -1.45
C GLU A 95 6.47 19.89 -0.23
N LEU A 96 7.41 18.93 -0.25
CA LEU A 96 8.40 18.73 0.81
C LEU A 96 9.38 19.91 0.93
N ALA A 97 9.77 20.49 -0.20
CA ALA A 97 10.60 21.70 -0.22
C ALA A 97 9.83 22.95 0.24
N SER A 98 8.51 22.96 0.07
CA SER A 98 7.66 24.08 0.47
C SER A 98 7.19 23.95 1.93
N GLY A 99 7.52 24.94 2.76
CA GLY A 99 6.94 25.10 4.10
C GLY A 99 7.84 24.71 5.28
N LYS A 100 7.34 24.98 6.49
CA LYS A 100 8.04 24.66 7.74
C LYS A 100 7.78 23.20 8.13
N ARG A 101 8.47 22.26 7.47
CA ARG A 101 8.34 20.81 7.72
C ARG A 101 9.26 20.28 8.81
N ILE A 102 10.27 21.04 9.21
CA ILE A 102 11.20 20.67 10.27
C ILE A 102 10.60 21.08 11.61
N LEU A 103 10.32 20.09 12.45
CA LEU A 103 9.78 20.24 13.80
C LEU A 103 10.89 20.07 14.86
N PRO A 104 10.70 20.57 16.10
CA PRO A 104 11.67 20.45 17.19
C PRO A 104 12.11 19.00 17.42
N GLY A 105 13.42 18.77 17.53
CA GLY A 105 13.98 17.42 17.66
C GLY A 105 14.26 16.71 16.33
N ASN A 106 14.38 17.47 15.23
CA ASN A 106 14.67 16.99 13.88
C ASN A 106 13.63 15.97 13.40
N TYR A 107 12.35 16.29 13.58
CA TYR A 107 11.25 15.54 12.98
C TYR A 107 10.77 16.21 11.71
N VAL A 108 10.28 15.39 10.78
CA VAL A 108 9.71 15.85 9.51
C VAL A 108 8.20 15.72 9.58
N TYR A 109 7.49 16.80 9.25
CA TYR A 109 6.04 16.81 9.15
C TYR A 109 5.59 16.37 7.75
N LEU A 110 4.97 15.19 7.69
CA LEU A 110 4.50 14.52 6.46
C LEU A 110 3.00 14.26 6.45
N ALA A 111 2.32 14.51 7.57
CA ALA A 111 0.94 14.06 7.78
C ALA A 111 -0.05 14.72 6.79
N ASP A 112 0.18 15.98 6.43
CA ASP A 112 -0.63 16.70 5.45
C ASP A 112 -0.60 16.06 4.06
N LEU A 113 0.53 15.48 3.65
CA LEU A 113 0.67 14.81 2.36
C LEU A 113 -0.19 13.55 2.30
N LEU A 114 -0.12 12.72 3.35
CA LEU A 114 -0.90 11.48 3.45
C LEU A 114 -2.38 11.72 3.79
N GLN A 115 -2.75 12.94 4.21
CA GLN A 115 -4.14 13.33 4.43
C GLN A 115 -4.85 13.77 3.15
N LYS A 116 -4.12 14.07 2.07
CA LYS A 116 -4.71 14.42 0.77
C LYS A 116 -5.17 13.15 0.05
N PRO A 117 -6.48 12.93 -0.18
CA PRO A 117 -6.98 11.67 -0.73
C PRO A 117 -6.36 11.31 -2.07
N HIS A 118 -6.15 12.29 -2.96
CA HIS A 118 -5.55 12.05 -4.28
C HIS A 118 -4.08 11.62 -4.20
N LEU A 119 -3.29 12.19 -3.28
CA LEU A 119 -1.90 11.75 -3.08
C LEU A 119 -1.86 10.39 -2.43
N LEU A 120 -2.66 10.19 -1.38
CA LEU A 120 -2.73 8.91 -0.68
C LEU A 120 -3.11 7.76 -1.62
N ASP A 121 -4.14 7.95 -2.45
CA ASP A 121 -4.58 6.97 -3.43
C ASP A 121 -3.48 6.66 -4.46
N ALA A 122 -2.84 7.68 -5.04
CA ALA A 122 -1.79 7.49 -6.03
C ALA A 122 -0.54 6.81 -5.44
N ILE A 123 -0.11 7.20 -4.23
CA ILE A 123 0.99 6.57 -3.51
C ILE A 123 0.67 5.11 -3.20
N ALA A 124 -0.54 4.83 -2.70
CA ALA A 124 -0.96 3.48 -2.38
C ALA A 124 -1.03 2.59 -3.62
N LYS A 125 -1.57 3.11 -4.73
CA LYS A 125 -1.62 2.42 -6.03
C LYS A 125 -0.22 2.08 -6.54
N LEU A 126 0.72 3.03 -6.45
CA LEU A 126 2.12 2.83 -6.80
C LEU A 126 2.75 1.70 -5.96
N ILE A 127 2.64 1.79 -4.64
CA ILE A 127 3.15 0.76 -3.71
C ILE A 127 2.55 -0.61 -4.01
N ALA A 128 1.23 -0.70 -4.13
CA ALA A 128 0.54 -1.98 -4.39
C ALA A 128 0.97 -2.62 -5.72
N SER A 129 1.17 -1.82 -6.77
CA SER A 129 1.60 -2.30 -8.09
C SER A 129 2.93 -3.05 -8.06
N LYS A 130 3.85 -2.66 -7.15
CA LYS A 130 5.14 -3.34 -6.97
C LYS A 130 5.02 -4.67 -6.23
N TYR A 131 4.06 -4.79 -5.31
CA TYR A 131 3.96 -5.94 -4.40
C TYR A 131 2.89 -6.96 -4.76
N GLN A 132 2.06 -6.70 -5.77
CA GLN A 132 0.94 -7.54 -6.19
C GLN A 132 1.32 -8.99 -6.53
N SER A 133 2.56 -9.27 -6.95
CA SER A 133 3.04 -10.61 -7.31
C SER A 133 3.60 -11.42 -6.13
N LEU A 134 3.64 -10.86 -4.91
CA LEU A 134 4.34 -11.47 -3.77
C LEU A 134 3.49 -12.45 -2.95
N ASN A 135 2.25 -12.74 -3.35
CA ASN A 135 1.31 -13.60 -2.59
C ASN A 135 1.26 -13.20 -1.11
N LEU A 136 0.77 -11.99 -0.84
CA LEU A 136 0.66 -11.44 0.51
C LEU A 136 -0.71 -11.79 1.10
N ASP A 137 -0.77 -11.98 2.41
CA ASP A 137 -1.99 -12.31 3.16
C ASP A 137 -2.47 -11.13 4.01
N ALA A 138 -1.59 -10.21 4.39
CA ALA A 138 -1.94 -9.00 5.14
C ALA A 138 -0.95 -7.86 4.90
N VAL A 139 -1.45 -6.63 5.04
CA VAL A 139 -0.61 -5.42 5.18
C VAL A 139 -0.62 -4.97 6.63
N VAL A 140 0.55 -4.86 7.24
CA VAL A 140 0.70 -4.49 8.66
C VAL A 140 1.32 -3.10 8.77
N THR A 141 0.79 -2.30 9.68
CA THR A 141 1.40 -1.05 10.12
C THR A 141 1.31 -0.91 11.64
N ILE A 142 1.96 0.12 12.19
CA ILE A 142 1.74 0.55 13.57
C ILE A 142 0.94 1.84 13.57
N GLU A 143 0.11 2.04 14.60
CA GLU A 143 -0.58 3.31 14.76
C GLU A 143 0.39 4.51 14.78
N THR A 144 0.00 5.73 14.46
CA THR A 144 -1.29 6.14 13.90
C THR A 144 -1.13 6.67 12.48
N LYS A 145 0.03 7.28 12.16
CA LYS A 145 0.23 8.06 10.94
C LYS A 145 0.25 7.20 9.67
N GLY A 146 0.83 6.00 9.74
CA GLY A 146 0.87 5.05 8.62
C GLY A 146 -0.46 4.36 8.30
N ILE A 147 -1.49 4.50 9.15
CA ILE A 147 -2.76 3.76 9.01
C ILE A 147 -3.44 4.06 7.67
N GLY A 148 -3.59 5.33 7.29
CA GLY A 148 -4.26 5.69 6.03
C GLY A 148 -3.58 5.06 4.82
N LEU A 149 -2.24 5.08 4.80
CA LEU A 149 -1.47 4.48 3.71
C LEU A 149 -1.59 2.95 3.71
N CYS A 150 -1.50 2.32 4.89
CA CYS A 150 -1.66 0.88 5.04
C CYS A 150 -3.02 0.40 4.53
N VAL A 151 -4.11 1.11 4.87
CA VAL A 151 -5.47 0.77 4.46
C VAL A 151 -5.62 0.86 2.94
N GLU A 152 -5.14 1.94 2.33
CA GLU A 152 -5.24 2.12 0.88
C GLU A 152 -4.38 1.12 0.09
N VAL A 153 -3.17 0.80 0.58
CA VAL A 153 -2.34 -0.25 -0.02
C VAL A 153 -3.02 -1.62 0.07
N ALA A 154 -3.59 -1.94 1.24
CA ALA A 154 -4.33 -3.18 1.44
C ALA A 154 -5.57 -3.27 0.54
N ARG A 155 -6.28 -2.15 0.32
CA ARG A 155 -7.40 -2.06 -0.61
C ARG A 155 -6.99 -2.40 -2.04
N TYR A 156 -5.87 -1.86 -2.53
CA TYR A 156 -5.38 -2.16 -3.88
C TYR A 156 -4.84 -3.58 -4.04
N LEU A 157 -4.23 -4.13 -2.98
CA LEU A 157 -3.81 -5.54 -2.95
C LEU A 157 -4.96 -6.51 -2.69
N ASN A 158 -6.13 -6.00 -2.28
CA ASN A 158 -7.33 -6.72 -1.88
C ASN A 158 -7.08 -7.81 -0.82
N ILE A 159 -6.39 -7.41 0.24
CA ILE A 159 -6.08 -8.24 1.40
C ILE A 159 -6.36 -7.46 2.70
N PRO A 160 -6.53 -8.12 3.85
CA PRO A 160 -6.70 -7.45 5.14
C PRO A 160 -5.57 -6.48 5.48
N HIS A 161 -5.92 -5.38 6.14
CA HIS A 161 -4.95 -4.54 6.84
C HIS A 161 -4.99 -4.87 8.34
N VAL A 162 -3.85 -4.73 9.01
CA VAL A 162 -3.67 -5.01 10.43
C VAL A 162 -2.90 -3.86 11.07
N VAL A 163 -3.43 -3.34 12.18
CA VAL A 163 -2.84 -2.20 12.90
C VAL A 163 -2.32 -2.66 14.25
N VAL A 164 -1.01 -2.56 14.42
CA VAL A 164 -0.32 -2.79 15.69
C VAL A 164 -0.47 -1.56 16.58
N ARG A 165 -0.71 -1.79 17.88
CA ARG A 165 -0.97 -0.74 18.88
C ARG A 165 0.26 -0.48 19.74
N ARG A 166 0.43 0.74 20.26
CA ARG A 166 1.48 1.09 21.25
C ARG A 166 1.05 0.94 22.70
N SER A 167 -0.25 0.77 22.94
CA SER A 167 -0.81 0.53 24.26
C SER A 167 -1.89 -0.53 24.20
N SER A 168 -2.08 -1.23 25.31
CA SER A 168 -3.14 -2.21 25.46
C SER A 168 -4.52 -1.61 25.43
N SER A 169 -5.45 -2.36 24.87
CA SER A 169 -6.87 -2.10 25.02
C SER A 169 -7.55 -3.35 25.58
N ASP A 170 -8.42 -3.17 26.56
CA ASP A 170 -9.18 -4.27 27.16
C ASP A 170 -10.17 -4.92 26.17
N MET A 171 -10.29 -4.35 24.96
CA MET A 171 -11.19 -4.81 23.89
C MET A 171 -10.52 -5.78 22.90
N ASP A 172 -9.20 -5.97 22.96
CA ASP A 172 -8.44 -6.75 21.96
C ASP A 172 -8.26 -8.24 22.34
N GLY A 173 -8.82 -8.66 23.48
CA GLY A 173 -8.75 -10.05 23.95
C GLY A 173 -7.31 -10.49 24.29
N SER A 174 -6.93 -11.72 23.91
CA SER A 174 -5.55 -12.19 24.11
C SER A 174 -4.62 -11.52 23.11
N THR A 175 -3.57 -10.87 23.62
CA THR A 175 -2.56 -10.18 22.81
C THR A 175 -1.19 -10.85 22.87
N ILE A 176 -0.36 -10.57 21.87
CA ILE A 176 1.10 -10.78 21.88
C ILE A 176 1.74 -9.40 21.91
N SER A 177 2.83 -9.25 22.66
CA SER A 177 3.51 -7.98 22.78
C SER A 177 5.02 -8.12 22.76
N VAL A 178 5.68 -7.14 22.13
CA VAL A 178 7.13 -7.02 22.11
C VAL A 178 7.55 -5.64 22.57
N ASN A 179 8.77 -5.55 23.12
CA ASN A 179 9.40 -4.28 23.44
C ASN A 179 10.33 -3.87 22.30
N TYR A 180 10.38 -2.59 21.98
CA TYR A 180 11.23 -2.02 20.93
C TYR A 180 11.75 -0.64 21.35
N VAL A 181 12.81 -0.18 20.69
CA VAL A 181 13.36 1.16 20.91
C VAL A 181 12.86 2.11 19.83
N SER A 182 11.96 3.03 20.18
CA SER A 182 11.42 4.00 19.21
C SER A 182 12.50 5.01 18.80
N GLY A 183 12.69 5.21 17.49
CA GLY A 183 13.63 6.21 16.96
C GLY A 183 13.27 7.67 17.26
N SER A 184 11.99 7.93 17.54
CA SER A 184 11.52 9.25 17.92
C SER A 184 12.06 9.63 19.30
N HIS A 185 11.75 8.81 20.30
CA HIS A 185 11.99 9.16 21.70
C HIS A 185 13.21 8.49 22.32
N GLN A 186 13.90 7.58 21.62
CA GLN A 186 14.99 6.74 22.16
C GLN A 186 14.61 6.08 23.49
N ARG A 187 13.34 5.71 23.62
CA ARG A 187 12.78 5.04 24.79
C ARG A 187 12.36 3.63 24.41
N VAL A 188 12.48 2.72 25.35
CA VAL A 188 11.83 1.42 25.27
C VAL A 188 10.32 1.66 25.28
N SER A 189 9.65 1.14 24.27
CA SER A 189 8.21 1.21 24.09
C SER A 189 7.68 -0.19 23.85
N LYS A 190 6.42 -0.42 24.19
CA LYS A 190 5.72 -1.66 23.93
C LYS A 190 4.94 -1.52 22.63
N MET A 191 4.82 -2.60 21.88
CA MET A 191 3.80 -2.74 20.86
C MET A 191 3.07 -4.07 21.03
N GLU A 192 1.81 -4.11 20.65
CA GLU A 192 0.99 -5.30 20.82
C GLU A 192 -0.08 -5.45 19.73
N LEU A 193 -0.47 -6.70 19.54
CA LEU A 193 -1.47 -7.12 18.56
C LEU A 193 -2.30 -8.28 19.10
N SER A 194 -3.59 -8.30 18.77
CA SER A 194 -4.47 -9.42 19.13
C SER A 194 -4.03 -10.70 18.43
N LYS A 195 -4.07 -11.84 19.14
CA LYS A 195 -3.77 -13.16 18.57
C LYS A 195 -4.69 -13.53 17.40
N ALA A 196 -5.87 -12.92 17.32
CA ALA A 196 -6.81 -13.15 16.23
C ALA A 196 -6.48 -12.36 14.95
N SER A 197 -5.55 -11.39 15.01
CA SER A 197 -5.30 -10.45 13.91
C SER A 197 -4.46 -11.03 12.76
N LEU A 198 -3.62 -12.03 13.02
CA LEU A 198 -2.80 -12.70 12.01
C LEU A 198 -2.89 -14.20 12.19
N GLN A 199 -2.93 -14.93 11.06
CA GLN A 199 -2.93 -16.38 11.06
C GLN A 199 -1.49 -16.89 10.94
N PRO A 200 -1.10 -17.95 11.67
CA PRO A 200 0.20 -18.58 11.50
C PRO A 200 0.51 -18.89 10.03
N GLY A 201 1.74 -18.60 9.60
CA GLY A 201 2.19 -18.75 8.22
C GLY A 201 1.83 -17.59 7.28
N SER A 202 1.08 -16.58 7.74
CA SER A 202 0.74 -15.41 6.90
C SER A 202 1.98 -14.68 6.39
N ARG A 203 1.90 -14.26 5.13
CA ARG A 203 2.91 -13.51 4.40
C ARG A 203 2.56 -12.02 4.44
N VAL A 204 3.38 -11.25 5.14
CA VAL A 204 3.06 -9.87 5.51
C VAL A 204 3.91 -8.87 4.73
N LEU A 205 3.26 -7.79 4.27
CA LEU A 205 3.89 -6.54 3.85
C LEU A 205 3.80 -5.52 4.98
N ILE A 206 4.92 -4.99 5.44
CA ILE A 206 4.93 -3.87 6.40
C ILE A 206 4.89 -2.54 5.64
N ILE A 207 3.99 -1.64 6.04
CA ILE A 207 3.91 -0.26 5.55
C ILE A 207 4.09 0.70 6.72
N ASP A 208 4.95 1.71 6.56
CA ASP A 208 5.14 2.79 7.55
C ASP A 208 5.26 4.16 6.88
N ASP A 209 4.91 5.24 7.59
CA ASP A 209 4.99 6.59 7.02
C ASP A 209 6.42 7.15 7.02
N PHE A 210 7.18 6.87 8.09
CA PHE A 210 8.49 7.49 8.25
C PHE A 210 9.52 6.57 8.93
N LEU A 211 10.57 6.20 8.19
CA LEU A 211 11.70 5.47 8.72
C LEU A 211 12.79 6.41 9.25
N ARG A 212 13.05 6.37 10.56
CA ARG A 212 14.09 7.19 11.20
C ARG A 212 15.36 6.44 11.55
N ASN A 213 15.26 5.42 12.40
CA ASN A 213 16.40 4.63 12.88
C ASN A 213 16.18 3.11 12.77
N GLY A 214 15.03 2.68 12.23
CA GLY A 214 14.67 1.28 12.09
C GLY A 214 14.07 0.57 13.31
N GLY A 215 14.12 1.16 14.51
CA GLY A 215 13.69 0.45 15.72
C GLY A 215 12.21 0.04 15.72
N THR A 216 11.32 0.86 15.16
CA THR A 216 9.90 0.51 14.96
C THR A 216 9.74 -0.66 13.97
N MET A 217 10.45 -0.62 12.85
CA MET A 217 10.42 -1.66 11.82
C MET A 217 10.89 -3.01 12.39
N LEU A 218 11.99 -3.01 13.16
CA LEU A 218 12.50 -4.21 13.83
C LEU A 218 11.51 -4.75 14.87
N GLY A 219 10.88 -3.86 15.65
CA GLY A 219 9.84 -4.25 16.58
C GLY A 219 8.64 -4.90 15.87
N LEU A 220 8.19 -4.33 14.75
CA LEU A 220 7.11 -4.93 13.94
C LEU A 220 7.50 -6.30 13.39
N MET A 221 8.72 -6.45 12.87
CA MET A 221 9.22 -7.74 12.39
C MET A 221 9.25 -8.79 13.50
N SER A 222 9.81 -8.44 14.66
CA SER A 222 9.83 -9.33 15.83
C SER A 222 8.41 -9.70 16.26
N LEU A 223 7.48 -8.74 16.30
CA LEU A 223 6.09 -9.04 16.62
C LEU A 223 5.46 -10.02 15.61
N ILE A 224 5.70 -9.83 14.31
CA ILE A 224 5.17 -10.71 13.26
C ILE A 224 5.76 -12.13 13.39
N GLU A 225 7.04 -12.24 13.73
CA GLU A 225 7.70 -13.54 13.96
C GLU A 225 7.07 -14.30 15.13
N GLU A 226 6.64 -13.63 16.20
CA GLU A 226 5.92 -14.26 17.33
C GLU A 226 4.55 -14.84 16.94
N PHE A 227 4.00 -14.50 15.77
CA PHE A 227 2.79 -15.10 15.20
C PHE A 227 3.10 -16.25 14.21
N ASP A 228 4.34 -16.74 14.14
CA ASP A 228 4.81 -17.69 13.12
C ASP A 228 4.53 -17.18 11.68
N CYS A 229 4.50 -15.86 11.51
CA CYS A 229 4.27 -15.19 10.23
C CYS A 229 5.59 -14.77 9.59
N LYS A 230 5.55 -14.47 8.29
CA LYS A 230 6.74 -14.06 7.53
C LYS A 230 6.59 -12.63 7.01
N THR A 231 7.49 -11.73 7.42
CA THR A 231 7.65 -10.44 6.73
C THR A 231 8.29 -10.65 5.36
N VAL A 232 7.50 -10.56 4.30
CA VAL A 232 7.94 -10.76 2.91
C VAL A 232 8.55 -9.48 2.34
N ALA A 233 7.95 -8.34 2.65
CA ALA A 233 8.38 -7.04 2.14
C ALA A 233 8.10 -5.93 3.17
N ARG A 234 8.78 -4.81 2.98
CA ARG A 234 8.71 -3.61 3.82
C ARG A 234 8.78 -2.39 2.91
N CYS A 235 7.84 -1.47 3.04
CA CYS A 235 7.85 -0.22 2.30
C CYS A 235 7.59 0.94 3.24
N VAL A 236 8.35 2.02 3.10
CA VAL A 236 8.11 3.26 3.83
C VAL A 236 7.86 4.41 2.86
N PHE A 237 6.99 5.34 3.25
CA PHE A 237 6.76 6.52 2.43
C PHE A 237 8.02 7.39 2.36
N VAL A 238 8.62 7.70 3.51
CA VAL A 238 9.84 8.51 3.59
C VAL A 238 10.85 7.86 4.53
N GLU A 239 12.13 7.87 4.18
CA GLU A 239 13.24 7.55 5.09
C GLU A 239 14.14 8.75 5.35
N SER A 240 14.75 8.80 6.53
CA SER A 240 15.72 9.83 6.90
C SER A 240 17.16 9.33 6.75
N THR A 241 18.03 10.14 6.14
CA THR A 241 19.47 9.84 5.99
C THR A 241 20.34 10.42 7.12
N ASN A 242 19.77 11.27 7.99
CA ASN A 242 20.50 11.99 9.06
C ASN A 242 20.99 11.12 10.22
N LYS A 243 20.65 9.82 10.28
CA LYS A 243 21.04 8.92 11.37
C LYS A 243 21.47 7.59 10.80
N ASP A 244 22.48 6.97 11.43
CA ASP A 244 22.83 5.58 11.16
C ASP A 244 21.60 4.70 11.45
N PRO A 245 21.00 4.08 10.43
CA PRO A 245 19.93 3.14 10.68
C PRO A 245 20.50 1.96 11.46
N GLN A 246 19.72 1.40 12.38
CA GLN A 246 20.03 0.05 12.85
C GLN A 246 20.12 -0.88 11.63
N PRO A 247 20.95 -1.94 11.65
CA PRO A 247 20.99 -2.90 10.56
C PRO A 247 19.59 -3.42 10.27
N LEU A 248 19.03 -3.03 9.13
CA LEU A 248 17.68 -3.40 8.70
C LEU A 248 17.78 -4.40 7.55
N PRO A 249 16.99 -5.47 7.57
CA PRO A 249 16.72 -6.25 6.37
C PRO A 249 16.16 -5.37 5.25
N ALA A 250 16.38 -5.76 3.99
CA ALA A 250 16.03 -4.96 2.82
C ALA A 250 14.58 -4.42 2.88
N TYR A 251 14.43 -3.12 2.65
CA TYR A 251 13.16 -2.41 2.59
C TYR A 251 13.18 -1.44 1.42
N ASP A 252 12.00 -1.06 0.94
CA ASP A 252 11.86 -0.03 -0.07
C ASP A 252 11.40 1.30 0.56
N SER A 253 11.89 2.43 0.06
CA SER A 253 11.51 3.80 0.42
C SER A 253 11.10 4.57 -0.83
N LEU A 254 9.99 5.34 -0.78
CA LEU A 254 9.64 6.20 -1.92
C LEU A 254 10.53 7.43 -1.97
N LEU A 255 10.83 8.03 -0.81
CA LEU A 255 11.65 9.23 -0.74
C LEU A 255 12.67 9.10 0.38
N LYS A 256 13.84 9.68 0.15
CA LYS A 256 14.84 9.95 1.18
C LYS A 256 14.81 11.43 1.50
N VAL A 257 14.90 11.77 2.78
CA VAL A 257 14.98 13.16 3.22
C VAL A 257 16.17 13.40 4.12
N GLU A 258 16.81 14.55 3.90
CA GLU A 258 17.92 15.03 4.69
C GLU A 258 17.61 16.44 5.23
N ILE A 259 17.86 16.67 6.52
CA ILE A 259 17.82 18.02 7.10
C ILE A 259 19.21 18.61 6.98
N VAL A 260 19.34 19.64 6.13
CA VAL A 260 20.62 20.29 5.80
C VAL A 260 20.59 21.74 6.26
N TYR A 261 21.70 22.23 6.82
CA TYR A 261 21.84 23.64 7.17
C TYR A 261 22.23 24.48 5.96
N ASN A 262 21.33 25.35 5.51
CA ASN A 262 21.62 26.33 4.47
C ASN A 262 22.33 27.54 5.08
N LYS A 263 23.63 27.68 4.76
CA LYS A 263 24.48 28.78 5.27
C LYS A 263 24.03 30.15 4.78
N GLU A 264 23.56 30.25 3.54
CA GLU A 264 23.16 31.52 2.92
C GLU A 264 21.85 32.04 3.51
N ALA A 265 20.86 31.15 3.64
CA ALA A 265 19.56 31.47 4.24
C ALA A 265 19.57 31.43 5.79
N SER A 266 20.69 31.05 6.40
CA SER A 266 20.86 30.90 7.86
C SER A 266 19.73 30.10 8.52
N ARG A 267 19.30 29.01 7.88
CA ARG A 267 18.21 28.16 8.34
C ARG A 267 18.41 26.71 7.92
N PHE A 268 17.79 25.78 8.64
CA PHE A 268 17.69 24.40 8.19
C PHE A 268 16.63 24.26 7.11
N GLU A 269 16.93 23.44 6.11
CA GLU A 269 16.07 23.12 4.98
C GLU A 269 15.95 21.60 4.85
N LEU A 270 14.81 21.15 4.33
CA LEU A 270 14.57 19.74 4.06
C LEU A 270 14.91 19.49 2.59
N GLN A 271 15.93 18.70 2.35
CA GLN A 271 16.25 18.18 1.02
C GLN A 271 15.61 16.81 0.85
N SER A 272 15.20 16.49 -0.38
CA SER A 272 14.55 15.22 -0.68
C SER A 272 14.99 14.67 -2.02
N GLU A 273 15.25 13.37 -2.08
CA GLU A 273 15.55 12.62 -3.29
C GLU A 273 14.66 11.38 -3.39
N LEU A 274 14.64 10.73 -4.56
CA LEU A 274 13.94 9.46 -4.72
C LEU A 274 14.62 8.37 -3.86
N GLY A 275 13.79 7.56 -3.21
CA GLY A 275 14.25 6.41 -2.45
C GLY A 275 14.55 5.21 -3.34
N ASN A 276 14.96 4.10 -2.72
CA ASN A 276 15.37 2.89 -3.43
C ASN A 276 14.18 2.10 -4.03
N PHE A 277 12.94 2.56 -3.85
CA PHE A 277 11.76 1.94 -4.46
C PHE A 277 11.85 1.93 -5.99
N PHE A 278 12.52 2.91 -6.58
CA PHE A 278 12.65 3.10 -8.03
C PHE A 278 13.92 2.47 -8.62
N ASP A 279 14.77 1.87 -7.79
CA ASP A 279 15.98 1.19 -8.26
C ASP A 279 15.58 -0.04 -9.08
N LYS A 280 16.19 -0.19 -10.26
CA LYS A 280 16.03 -1.40 -11.08
C LYS A 280 16.65 -2.58 -10.34
N LYS A 281 15.81 -3.50 -9.86
CA LYS A 281 16.22 -4.79 -9.26
C LYS A 281 16.51 -5.82 -10.35
#